data_AF-A0A958LVL5-F1
#
_entry.id   AF-A0A958LVL5-F1
#
_cell.length_a   1.000
_cell.length_b   1.000
_cell.length_c   1.000
_cell.angle_alpha   90.00
_cell.angle_beta   90.00
_cell.angle_gamma   90.00
#
_symmetry.space_group_name_H-M   'P 1'
#
loop_
_entity.id
_entity.type
_entity.pdbx_description
1 polymer ?
#
loop_
_entity_poly.entity_id
_entity_poly.type
_entity_poly.pdbx_seq_one_letter_code
_entity_poly.pdbx_strand_id
1 'polypeptide(L)'
;MVEMLRRNLESRAKAYGMEALANDTEVSRQALHSFFKGGDMKLSNLEKLVQRLGWSLSLDPVDTSKDVLGNLKEYGAPLVADQPHVYYSLEEALYKALEFSREDARIASVLPYFLLQRAYKLNSDKLFSYFKDQKELYQLLGYYLEVALSYKYRAPLHQLLGLLKRKTKKLDFLYLRKRDEGRDTKTYERFKNDPAKKWKVLTRDNLEDLLDRFKKWDN
;
A
#
# COMPACT_ATOMS: atom_id res chain seq x y z
N MET A 1 11.16 6.72 6.88
CA MET A 1 10.82 6.67 8.33
C MET A 1 11.94 7.24 9.19
N VAL A 2 13.16 6.70 9.14
CA VAL A 2 14.35 7.20 9.87
C VAL A 2 14.61 8.70 9.62
N GLU A 3 14.46 9.15 8.37
CA GLU A 3 14.67 10.56 8.01
C GLU A 3 13.60 11.51 8.57
N MET A 4 12.37 11.02 8.75
CA MET A 4 11.29 11.78 9.39
C MET A 4 11.50 11.85 10.90
N LEU A 5 11.94 10.75 11.51
CA LEU A 5 12.35 10.68 12.92
C LEU A 5 13.47 11.69 13.19
N ARG A 6 14.50 11.71 12.33
CA ARG A 6 15.64 12.62 12.38
C ARG A 6 15.22 14.09 12.32
N ARG A 7 14.41 14.48 11.33
CA ARG A 7 13.92 15.87 11.18
C ARG A 7 13.09 16.35 12.38
N ASN A 8 12.23 15.51 12.91
CA ASN A 8 11.41 15.86 14.08
C ASN A 8 12.26 16.02 15.34
N LEU A 9 13.25 15.13 15.54
CA LEU A 9 14.20 15.22 16.64
C LEU A 9 15.09 16.47 16.52
N GLU A 10 15.52 16.85 15.31
CA GLU A 10 16.29 18.08 15.06
C GLU A 10 15.49 19.34 15.40
N SER A 11 14.19 19.37 15.08
CA SER A 11 13.31 20.48 15.42
C SER A 11 13.17 20.66 16.93
N ARG A 12 13.00 19.56 17.68
CA ARG A 12 12.94 19.59 19.15
C ARG A 12 14.29 19.94 19.79
N ALA A 13 15.39 19.42 19.25
CA ALA A 13 16.74 19.78 19.67
C ALA A 13 17.01 21.29 19.53
N LYS A 14 16.52 21.91 18.45
CA LYS A 14 16.61 23.36 18.23
C LYS A 14 15.72 24.16 19.19
N ALA A 15 14.54 23.64 19.53
CA ALA A 15 13.58 24.32 20.40
C ALA A 15 13.95 24.25 21.90
N TYR A 16 14.44 23.10 22.36
CA TYR A 16 14.62 22.81 23.79
C TYR A 16 16.09 22.56 24.18
N GLY A 17 16.99 22.43 23.21
CA GLY A 17 18.39 22.10 23.42
C GLY A 17 18.66 20.60 23.48
N MET A 18 19.88 20.20 23.09
CA MET A 18 20.27 18.78 23.05
C MET A 18 20.33 18.10 24.41
N GLU A 19 20.59 18.86 25.46
CA GLU A 19 20.68 18.34 26.82
C GLU A 19 19.30 17.96 27.37
N ALA A 20 18.29 18.82 27.15
CA ALA A 20 16.90 18.51 27.47
C ALA A 20 16.41 17.28 26.69
N LEU A 21 16.71 17.22 25.39
CA LEU A 21 16.31 16.08 24.56
C LEU A 21 16.96 14.76 25.01
N ALA A 22 18.23 14.77 25.41
CA ALA A 22 18.91 13.59 25.94
C ALA A 22 18.31 13.11 27.26
N ASN A 23 17.93 14.05 28.13
CA ASN A 23 17.31 13.75 29.42
C ASN A 23 15.89 13.20 29.24
N ASP A 24 15.08 13.82 28.38
CA ASP A 24 13.68 13.42 28.15
C ASP A 24 13.55 12.05 27.49
N THR A 25 14.54 11.67 26.67
CA THR A 25 14.52 10.43 25.89
C THR A 25 15.37 9.32 26.49
N GLU A 26 16.13 9.61 27.55
CA GLU A 26 17.13 8.72 28.16
C GLU A 26 18.15 8.15 27.15
N VAL A 27 18.41 8.88 26.07
CA VAL A 27 19.41 8.53 25.06
C VAL A 27 20.59 9.49 25.20
N SER A 28 21.81 8.94 25.18
CA SER A 28 23.01 9.74 25.36
C SER A 28 23.17 10.80 24.27
N ARG A 29 23.71 11.96 24.65
CA ARG A 29 24.02 13.06 23.71
C ARG A 29 24.87 12.61 22.53
N GLN A 30 25.83 11.71 22.77
CA GLN A 30 26.68 11.14 21.72
C GLN A 30 25.89 10.29 20.71
N ALA A 31 24.96 9.46 21.19
CA ALA A 31 24.10 8.66 20.31
C ALA A 31 23.18 9.56 19.47
N LEU A 32 22.58 10.59 20.07
CA LEU A 32 21.76 11.56 19.35
C LEU A 32 22.57 12.35 18.31
N HIS A 33 23.77 12.81 18.65
CA HIS A 33 24.67 13.48 17.72
C HIS A 33 25.11 12.59 16.56
N SER A 34 25.44 11.32 16.82
CA SER A 34 25.76 10.34 15.79
C SER A 34 24.58 10.18 14.82
N PHE A 35 23.37 10.06 15.37
CA PHE A 35 22.15 9.88 14.60
C PHE A 35 21.78 11.08 13.71
N PHE A 36 21.98 12.31 14.19
CA PHE A 36 21.80 13.52 13.38
C PHE A 36 22.84 13.66 12.27
N LYS A 37 24.06 13.15 12.48
CA LYS A 37 25.12 13.15 11.47
C LYS A 37 24.99 12.03 10.43
N GLY A 38 23.89 11.29 10.44
CA GLY A 38 23.68 10.19 9.48
C GLY A 38 24.15 8.83 9.99
N GLY A 39 24.72 8.74 11.20
CA GLY A 39 25.21 7.49 11.76
C GLY A 39 24.12 6.56 12.26
N ASP A 40 24.45 5.28 12.36
CA ASP A 40 23.54 4.26 12.90
C ASP A 40 23.33 4.45 14.40
N MET A 41 22.10 4.18 14.85
CA MET A 41 21.72 4.17 16.25
C MET A 41 21.27 2.77 16.63
N LYS A 42 21.67 2.32 17.82
CA LYS A 42 21.21 1.04 18.37
C LYS A 42 19.68 1.03 18.48
N LEU A 43 19.07 -0.10 18.13
CA LEU A 43 17.62 -0.29 18.15
C LEU A 43 17.01 0.08 19.52
N SER A 44 17.63 -0.35 20.62
CA SER A 44 17.18 -0.02 21.98
C SER A 44 17.11 1.49 22.29
N ASN A 45 17.96 2.31 21.65
CA ASN A 45 17.89 3.76 21.80
C ASN A 45 16.79 4.37 20.91
N LEU A 46 16.54 3.79 19.74
CA LEU A 46 15.42 4.19 18.87
C LEU A 46 14.06 3.90 19.55
N GLU A 47 13.94 2.74 20.19
CA GLU A 47 12.74 2.36 20.95
C GLU A 47 12.46 3.36 22.08
N LYS A 48 13.48 3.71 22.87
CA LYS A 48 13.38 4.72 23.92
C LYS A 48 12.95 6.09 23.41
N LEU A 49 13.58 6.57 22.32
CA LEU A 49 13.23 7.84 21.69
C LEU A 49 11.75 7.87 21.34
N VAL A 50 11.29 6.79 20.73
CA VAL A 50 9.94 6.71 20.22
C VAL A 50 8.91 6.63 21.35
N GLN A 51 9.15 5.74 22.31
CA GLN A 51 8.30 5.56 23.48
C GLN A 51 8.16 6.87 24.28
N ARG A 52 9.27 7.57 24.52
CA ARG A 52 9.29 8.81 25.31
C ARG A 52 8.68 10.00 24.57
N LEU A 53 8.75 10.03 23.24
CA LEU A 53 8.14 11.09 22.44
C LEU A 53 6.63 10.89 22.22
N GLY A 54 6.05 9.83 22.80
CA GLY A 54 4.64 9.48 22.60
C GLY A 54 4.32 9.15 21.14
N TRP A 55 5.35 8.81 20.36
CA TRP A 55 5.15 8.28 19.03
C TRP A 55 4.79 6.82 19.21
N SER A 56 3.61 6.42 18.75
CA SER A 56 3.34 5.00 18.56
C SER A 56 4.23 4.52 17.40
N LEU A 57 5.50 4.17 17.64
CA LEU A 57 6.04 3.06 16.84
C LEU A 57 5.30 1.84 17.34
N SER A 58 4.30 1.47 16.58
CA SER A 58 4.16 0.08 16.24
C SER A 58 5.54 -0.37 15.71
N LEU A 59 6.26 -1.14 16.52
CA LEU A 59 7.36 -2.01 16.08
C LEU A 59 6.76 -3.30 15.47
N ASP A 60 5.51 -3.24 14.99
CA ASP A 60 5.01 -4.31 14.18
C ASP A 60 5.94 -4.39 12.96
N PRO A 61 6.34 -5.61 12.56
CA PRO A 61 7.15 -5.78 11.37
C PRO A 61 6.53 -4.95 10.24
N VAL A 62 7.31 -4.04 9.66
CA VAL A 62 6.84 -3.24 8.53
C VAL A 62 6.54 -4.23 7.42
N ASP A 63 5.25 -4.41 7.12
CA ASP A 63 4.81 -5.26 6.02
C ASP A 63 5.62 -4.90 4.78
N THR A 64 6.21 -5.91 4.14
CA THR A 64 6.94 -5.73 2.90
C THR A 64 6.11 -6.23 1.72
N SER A 65 6.41 -5.76 0.51
CA SER A 65 5.83 -6.34 -0.71
C SER A 65 6.02 -7.86 -0.77
N LYS A 66 7.10 -8.39 -0.19
CA LYS A 66 7.36 -9.84 -0.15
C LYS A 66 6.37 -10.58 0.73
N ASP A 67 6.02 -10.02 1.90
CA ASP A 67 5.03 -10.62 2.81
C ASP A 67 3.64 -10.68 2.17
N VAL A 68 3.28 -9.61 1.45
CA VAL A 68 2.03 -9.52 0.70
C VAL A 68 2.00 -10.53 -0.45
N LEU A 69 3.08 -10.65 -1.22
CA LEU A 69 3.19 -11.63 -2.30
C LEU A 69 3.11 -13.08 -1.77
N GLY A 70 3.73 -13.36 -0.62
CA GLY A 70 3.61 -14.64 0.07
C GLY A 70 2.16 -14.99 0.41
N ASN A 71 1.42 -14.05 1.00
CA ASN A 71 -0.01 -14.20 1.29
C ASN A 71 -0.87 -14.40 0.04
N LEU A 72 -0.66 -13.59 -1.00
CA LEU A 72 -1.40 -13.74 -2.25
C LEU A 72 -1.16 -15.12 -2.88
N LYS A 73 0.06 -15.66 -2.80
CA LYS A 73 0.39 -17.00 -3.27
C LYS A 73 -0.34 -18.09 -2.49
N GLU A 74 -0.44 -17.99 -1.16
CA GLU A 74 -1.24 -18.92 -0.34
C GLU A 74 -2.71 -18.93 -0.77
N TYR A 75 -3.23 -17.76 -1.12
CA TYR A 75 -4.55 -17.62 -1.73
C TYR A 75 -4.57 -17.94 -3.23
N GLY A 76 -3.54 -18.58 -3.79
CA GLY A 76 -3.48 -19.08 -5.17
C GLY A 76 -3.35 -18.01 -6.25
N ALA A 77 -2.69 -16.90 -5.96
CA ALA A 77 -2.18 -16.01 -7.00
C ALA A 77 -1.07 -16.72 -7.83
N PRO A 78 -0.99 -16.49 -9.15
CA PRO A 78 -0.01 -17.13 -10.04
C PRO A 78 1.39 -16.50 -9.90
N LEU A 79 2.01 -16.71 -8.74
CA LEU A 79 3.28 -16.12 -8.33
C LEU A 79 4.21 -17.18 -7.76
N VAL A 80 5.51 -17.02 -8.03
CA VAL A 80 6.55 -17.71 -7.25
C VAL A 80 6.92 -16.79 -6.07
N ALA A 81 6.78 -17.29 -4.85
CA ALA A 81 7.22 -16.63 -3.63
C ALA A 81 8.10 -17.59 -2.82
N ASP A 82 9.27 -17.11 -2.41
CA ASP A 82 10.37 -17.89 -1.82
C ASP A 82 10.46 -17.75 -0.29
N GLN A 83 9.52 -17.06 0.36
CA GLN A 83 9.59 -16.71 1.79
C GLN A 83 8.35 -17.18 2.57
N PRO A 84 8.48 -17.41 3.90
CA PRO A 84 7.37 -17.78 4.77
C PRO A 84 6.28 -16.71 4.75
N HIS A 85 5.02 -17.15 4.69
CA HIS A 85 3.86 -16.26 4.71
C HIS A 85 3.60 -15.73 6.14
N VAL A 86 3.27 -14.43 6.24
CA VAL A 86 2.58 -13.87 7.41
C VAL A 86 1.10 -14.28 7.32
N TYR A 87 0.38 -14.56 8.40
CA TYR A 87 -1.04 -14.95 8.31
C TYR A 87 -1.96 -13.73 8.21
N TYR A 88 -2.12 -13.15 7.01
CA TYR A 88 -3.24 -12.24 6.75
C TYR A 88 -4.50 -13.04 6.42
N SER A 89 -5.66 -12.48 6.72
CA SER A 89 -6.90 -12.96 6.08
C SER A 89 -6.94 -12.58 4.59
N LEU A 90 -7.79 -13.24 3.79
CA LEU A 90 -7.92 -12.97 2.35
C LEU A 90 -8.22 -11.49 2.07
N GLU A 91 -9.13 -10.90 2.84
CA GLU A 91 -9.52 -9.49 2.70
C GLU A 91 -8.39 -8.54 3.08
N GLU A 92 -7.62 -8.89 4.10
CA GLU A 92 -6.48 -8.10 4.56
C GLU A 92 -5.30 -8.20 3.60
N ALA A 93 -5.02 -9.39 3.07
CA ALA A 93 -4.03 -9.60 2.02
C ALA A 93 -4.37 -8.77 0.77
N LEU A 94 -5.65 -8.75 0.36
CA LEU A 94 -6.12 -7.92 -0.74
C LEU A 94 -5.99 -6.42 -0.43
N TYR A 95 -6.36 -5.99 0.78
CA TYR A 95 -6.19 -4.61 1.23
C TYR A 95 -4.73 -4.15 1.14
N LYS A 96 -3.82 -4.92 1.75
CA LYS A 96 -2.37 -4.64 1.70
C LYS A 96 -1.86 -4.65 0.27
N ALA A 97 -2.28 -5.62 -0.55
CA ALA A 97 -1.90 -5.66 -1.95
C ALA A 97 -2.32 -4.40 -2.72
N LEU A 98 -3.50 -3.84 -2.45
CA LEU A 98 -3.93 -2.57 -3.05
C LEU A 98 -3.06 -1.38 -2.60
N GLU A 99 -2.61 -1.37 -1.34
CA GLU A 99 -1.67 -0.33 -0.86
C GLU A 99 -0.33 -0.42 -1.60
N PHE A 100 0.23 -1.62 -1.70
CA PHE A 100 1.55 -1.85 -2.31
C PHE A 100 1.56 -1.78 -3.84
N SER A 101 0.44 -2.04 -4.51
CA SER A 101 0.41 -2.09 -5.99
C SER A 101 0.72 -0.75 -6.67
N ARG A 102 0.67 0.35 -5.93
CA ARG A 102 1.06 1.67 -6.42
C ARG A 102 2.56 1.78 -6.69
N GLU A 103 3.34 1.04 -5.92
CA GLU A 103 4.80 1.09 -5.90
C GLU A 103 5.42 -0.19 -6.47
N ASP A 104 4.72 -1.32 -6.35
CA ASP A 104 5.16 -2.64 -6.82
C ASP A 104 4.39 -3.11 -8.07
N ALA A 105 5.10 -3.10 -9.20
CA ALA A 105 4.54 -3.53 -10.49
C ALA A 105 4.17 -5.02 -10.53
N ARG A 106 4.82 -5.88 -9.73
CA ARG A 106 4.51 -7.31 -9.70
C ARG A 106 3.15 -7.53 -9.05
N ILE A 107 2.91 -6.88 -7.90
CA ILE A 107 1.61 -6.91 -7.21
C ILE A 107 0.53 -6.33 -8.13
N ALA A 108 0.77 -5.17 -8.74
CA ALA A 108 -0.17 -4.55 -9.68
C ALA A 108 -0.55 -5.46 -10.85
N SER A 109 0.42 -6.22 -11.39
CA SER A 109 0.21 -7.11 -12.53
C SER A 109 -0.66 -8.33 -12.18
N VAL A 110 -0.62 -8.80 -10.93
CA VAL A 110 -1.31 -10.01 -10.50
C VAL A 110 -2.69 -9.75 -9.92
N LEU A 111 -2.89 -8.59 -9.29
CA LEU A 111 -4.12 -8.25 -8.58
C LEU A 111 -5.42 -8.48 -9.38
N PRO A 112 -5.55 -8.08 -10.66
CA PRO A 112 -6.78 -8.32 -11.41
C PRO A 112 -7.06 -9.81 -11.60
N TYR A 113 -6.02 -10.61 -11.92
CA TYR A 113 -6.18 -12.04 -12.10
C TYR A 113 -6.48 -12.75 -10.77
N PHE A 114 -5.83 -12.32 -9.69
CA PHE A 114 -6.15 -12.78 -8.34
C PHE A 114 -7.62 -12.53 -7.99
N LEU A 115 -8.12 -11.32 -8.25
CA LEU A 115 -9.53 -10.98 -8.06
C LEU A 115 -10.45 -11.85 -8.92
N LEU A 116 -10.09 -12.07 -10.20
CA LEU A 116 -10.82 -12.97 -11.09
C LEU A 116 -11.01 -14.36 -10.48
N GLN A 117 -9.97 -14.90 -9.85
CA GLN A 117 -10.01 -16.22 -9.26
C GLN A 117 -10.65 -16.26 -7.88
N ARG A 118 -10.56 -15.19 -7.07
CA ARG A 118 -10.89 -15.24 -5.64
C ARG A 118 -12.08 -14.40 -5.20
N ALA A 119 -12.68 -13.59 -6.07
CA ALA A 119 -13.80 -12.73 -5.68
C ALA A 119 -14.99 -13.46 -5.04
N TYR A 120 -15.23 -14.73 -5.38
CA TYR A 120 -16.32 -15.53 -4.79
C TYR A 120 -16.07 -15.92 -3.33
N LYS A 121 -14.83 -15.84 -2.84
CA LYS A 121 -14.46 -16.13 -1.45
C LYS A 121 -14.34 -14.87 -0.58
N LEU A 122 -14.42 -13.68 -1.19
CA LEU A 122 -14.24 -12.42 -0.46
C LEU A 122 -15.46 -12.10 0.39
N ASN A 123 -15.23 -11.82 1.67
CA ASN A 123 -16.19 -11.13 2.51
C ASN A 123 -16.12 -9.62 2.22
N SER A 124 -17.06 -9.12 1.42
CA SER A 124 -17.07 -7.71 1.00
C SER A 124 -17.20 -6.72 2.15
N ASP A 125 -17.94 -7.06 3.20
CA ASP A 125 -18.12 -6.16 4.34
C ASP A 125 -16.82 -6.02 5.14
N LYS A 126 -16.13 -7.14 5.37
CA LYS A 126 -14.81 -7.13 6.00
C LYS A 126 -13.78 -6.38 5.15
N LEU A 127 -13.74 -6.63 3.84
CA LEU A 127 -12.85 -5.90 2.92
C LEU A 127 -13.08 -4.39 2.99
N PHE A 128 -14.33 -3.94 2.88
CA PHE A 128 -14.65 -2.52 2.90
C PHE A 128 -14.43 -1.86 4.27
N SER A 129 -14.40 -2.65 5.36
CA SER A 129 -14.07 -2.15 6.70
C SER A 129 -12.62 -1.63 6.78
N TYR A 130 -11.69 -2.27 6.04
CA TYR A 130 -10.30 -1.82 5.96
C TYR A 130 -10.14 -0.50 5.18
N PHE A 131 -11.05 -0.22 4.26
CA PHE A 131 -10.94 0.95 3.38
C PHE A 131 -11.52 2.23 3.99
N LYS A 132 -11.86 2.25 5.28
CA LYS A 132 -12.56 3.37 5.91
C LYS A 132 -11.85 4.70 5.61
N ASP A 133 -12.56 5.60 4.93
CA ASP A 133 -12.09 6.91 4.45
C ASP A 133 -10.95 6.91 3.41
N GLN A 134 -10.50 5.74 2.95
CA GLN A 134 -9.42 5.55 1.97
C GLN A 134 -9.95 5.52 0.53
N LYS A 135 -10.36 6.69 -0.01
CA LYS A 135 -10.96 6.81 -1.35
C LYS A 135 -10.10 6.21 -2.47
N GLU A 136 -8.78 6.33 -2.38
CA GLU A 136 -7.84 5.84 -3.39
C GLU A 136 -7.87 4.31 -3.51
N LEU A 137 -8.08 3.59 -2.40
CA LEU A 137 -8.18 2.12 -2.41
C LEU A 137 -9.48 1.64 -3.06
N TYR A 138 -10.58 2.38 -2.86
CA TYR A 138 -11.82 2.12 -3.60
C TYR A 138 -11.62 2.29 -5.11
N GLN A 139 -10.86 3.30 -5.54
CA GLN A 139 -10.56 3.52 -6.96
C GLN A 139 -9.68 2.42 -7.53
N LEU A 140 -8.62 2.02 -6.81
CA LEU A 140 -7.72 0.94 -7.22
C LEU A 140 -8.47 -0.39 -7.32
N LEU A 141 -9.30 -0.74 -6.34
CA LEU A 141 -10.12 -1.94 -6.41
C LEU A 141 -11.06 -1.90 -7.61
N GLY A 142 -11.71 -0.76 -7.86
CA GLY A 142 -12.61 -0.59 -9.01
C GLY A 142 -11.89 -0.76 -10.34
N TYR A 143 -10.69 -0.18 -10.46
CA TYR A 143 -9.83 -0.34 -11.62
C TYR A 143 -9.49 -1.83 -11.87
N TYR A 144 -8.97 -2.53 -10.87
CA TYR A 144 -8.57 -3.93 -11.03
C TYR A 144 -9.75 -4.87 -11.28
N LEU A 145 -10.93 -4.59 -10.72
CA LEU A 145 -12.16 -5.36 -11.01
C LEU A 145 -12.61 -5.19 -12.46
N GLU A 146 -12.58 -3.97 -13.01
CA GLU A 146 -12.92 -3.78 -14.43
C GLU A 146 -11.88 -4.44 -15.35
N VAL A 147 -10.58 -4.36 -15.03
CA VAL A 147 -9.53 -5.06 -15.80
C VAL A 147 -9.77 -6.58 -15.80
N ALA A 148 -10.09 -7.16 -14.64
CA ALA A 148 -10.41 -8.59 -14.54
C ALA A 148 -11.65 -8.97 -15.36
N LEU A 149 -12.69 -8.13 -15.34
CA LEU A 149 -13.90 -8.34 -16.12
C LEU A 149 -13.69 -8.14 -17.63
N SER A 150 -12.74 -7.28 -18.04
CA SER A 150 -12.32 -7.15 -19.44
C SER A 150 -11.67 -8.44 -19.97
N TYR A 151 -11.02 -9.22 -19.11
CA TYR A 151 -10.49 -10.53 -19.49
C TYR A 151 -11.59 -11.59 -19.56
N LYS A 152 -12.36 -11.75 -18.47
CA LYS A 152 -13.39 -12.79 -18.38
C LYS A 152 -14.49 -12.38 -17.42
N TYR A 153 -15.73 -12.43 -17.90
CA TYR A 153 -16.88 -12.18 -17.04
C TYR A 153 -17.01 -13.25 -15.95
N ARG A 154 -17.20 -12.81 -14.70
CA ARG A 154 -17.63 -13.66 -13.59
C ARG A 154 -18.64 -12.91 -12.71
N ALA A 155 -19.77 -13.55 -12.41
CA ALA A 155 -20.83 -12.94 -11.63
C ALA A 155 -20.37 -12.39 -10.26
N PRO A 156 -19.53 -13.08 -9.46
CA PRO A 156 -19.04 -12.54 -8.19
C PRO A 156 -18.23 -11.25 -8.33
N LEU A 157 -17.40 -11.12 -9.37
CA LEU A 157 -16.66 -9.87 -9.65
C LEU A 157 -17.62 -8.75 -10.01
N HIS A 158 -18.59 -9.04 -10.87
CA HIS A 158 -19.59 -8.05 -11.29
C HIS A 158 -20.44 -7.57 -10.10
N GLN A 159 -20.84 -8.47 -9.20
CA GLN A 159 -21.55 -8.14 -7.96
C GLN A 159 -20.69 -7.28 -7.04
N LEU A 160 -19.42 -7.64 -6.84
CA LEU A 160 -18.48 -6.87 -6.01
C LEU A 160 -18.27 -5.46 -6.57
N LEU A 161 -18.11 -5.33 -7.89
CA LEU A 161 -18.02 -4.04 -8.58
C LEU A 161 -19.30 -3.21 -8.42
N GLY A 162 -20.48 -3.85 -8.42
CA GLY A 162 -21.76 -3.21 -8.16
C GLY A 162 -21.89 -2.70 -6.72
N LEU A 163 -21.44 -3.48 -5.72
CA LEU A 163 -21.34 -3.06 -4.33
C LEU A 163 -20.39 -1.86 -4.18
N LEU A 164 -19.23 -1.94 -4.82
CA LEU A 164 -18.23 -0.88 -4.82
C LEU A 164 -18.82 0.43 -5.36
N LYS A 165 -19.48 0.40 -6.53
CA LYS A 165 -20.14 1.58 -7.13
C LYS A 165 -21.20 2.19 -6.22
N ARG A 166 -21.94 1.38 -5.45
CA ARG A 166 -22.91 1.88 -4.46
C ARG A 166 -22.24 2.57 -3.27
N LYS A 167 -21.14 2.00 -2.76
CA LYS A 167 -20.34 2.61 -1.68
C LYS A 167 -19.69 3.90 -2.14
N THR A 168 -19.12 3.91 -3.35
CA THR A 168 -18.41 5.08 -3.86
C THR A 168 -19.33 6.21 -4.28
N LYS A 169 -20.56 5.96 -4.76
CA LYS A 169 -21.58 7.01 -4.94
C LYS A 169 -21.90 7.79 -3.67
N LYS A 170 -21.73 7.18 -2.49
CA LYS A 170 -21.90 7.83 -1.19
C LYS A 170 -20.66 8.60 -0.72
N LEU A 171 -19.51 8.36 -1.34
CA LEU A 171 -18.29 9.08 -1.07
C LEU A 171 -18.26 10.27 -2.01
N ASP A 172 -18.34 11.50 -1.49
CA ASP A 172 -18.18 12.70 -2.31
C ASP A 172 -16.85 12.63 -3.05
N PHE A 173 -16.92 12.38 -4.36
CA PHE A 173 -15.77 12.41 -5.26
C PHE A 173 -15.41 13.87 -5.54
N LEU A 174 -15.00 14.60 -4.51
CA LEU A 174 -14.20 15.80 -4.71
C LEU A 174 -12.97 15.38 -5.51
N TYR A 175 -12.86 15.97 -6.70
CA TYR A 175 -11.70 15.88 -7.58
C TYR A 175 -10.44 15.79 -6.73
N LEU A 176 -9.64 14.74 -6.93
CA LEU A 176 -8.30 14.65 -6.35
C LEU A 176 -7.60 15.97 -6.67
N ARG A 177 -7.40 16.79 -5.63
CA ARG A 177 -6.40 17.85 -5.64
C ARG A 177 -5.13 17.16 -6.11
N LYS A 178 -4.55 17.65 -7.21
CA LYS A 178 -3.14 17.46 -7.55
C LYS A 178 -2.36 17.63 -6.24
N ARG A 179 -1.86 16.54 -5.67
CA ARG A 179 -0.94 16.60 -4.55
C ARG A 179 0.44 16.24 -5.09
N ASP A 180 1.21 17.31 -5.23
CA ASP A 180 2.67 17.47 -5.32
C ASP A 180 3.36 16.88 -6.56
N GLU A 181 3.83 17.70 -7.52
CA GLU A 181 5.04 18.54 -7.42
C GLU A 181 6.24 17.73 -6.90
N GLY A 182 7.09 17.25 -7.83
CA GLY A 182 8.45 16.82 -7.50
C GLY A 182 8.86 15.37 -7.80
N ARG A 183 8.06 14.55 -8.49
CA ARG A 183 8.54 13.28 -9.05
C ARG A 183 8.34 13.24 -10.54
N ASP A 184 9.41 12.89 -11.24
CA ASP A 184 9.57 12.84 -12.69
C ASP A 184 8.32 12.25 -13.39
N THR A 185 7.43 13.13 -13.85
CA THR A 185 6.13 12.78 -14.46
C THR A 185 6.25 12.14 -15.85
N LYS A 186 7.47 11.79 -16.28
CA LYS A 186 7.73 11.21 -17.60
C LYS A 186 7.39 9.72 -17.71
N THR A 187 7.24 8.99 -16.60
CA THR A 187 7.03 7.51 -16.64
C THR A 187 5.58 7.05 -16.50
N TYR A 188 4.66 7.94 -16.14
CA TYR A 188 3.22 7.64 -16.11
C TYR A 188 2.53 8.42 -17.23
N GLU A 189 2.48 7.83 -18.43
CA GLU A 189 1.60 8.35 -19.47
C GLU A 189 0.16 8.30 -18.97
N ARG A 190 -0.51 9.45 -18.99
CA ARG A 190 -1.85 9.63 -18.45
C ARG A 190 -2.81 8.58 -19.06
N PHE A 191 -3.32 7.70 -18.21
CA PHE A 191 -4.48 6.82 -18.45
C PHE A 191 -4.42 5.97 -19.72
N LYS A 192 -3.52 4.99 -19.77
CA LYS A 192 -3.30 4.06 -20.90
C LYS A 192 -4.47 3.15 -21.27
N ASN A 193 -5.54 3.06 -20.48
CA ASN A 193 -6.70 2.23 -20.78
C ASN A 193 -8.00 2.78 -20.15
N ASP A 194 -9.15 2.38 -20.70
CA ASP A 194 -10.47 2.89 -20.29
C ASP A 194 -10.85 2.59 -18.83
N PRO A 195 -10.51 1.42 -18.25
CA PRO A 195 -10.65 1.19 -16.82
C PRO A 195 -9.90 2.22 -15.96
N ALA A 196 -8.65 2.54 -16.31
CA ALA A 196 -7.85 3.51 -15.57
C ALA A 196 -8.45 4.92 -15.66
N LYS A 197 -8.96 5.32 -16.84
CA LYS A 197 -9.69 6.60 -17.02
C LYS A 197 -10.93 6.67 -16.13
N LYS A 198 -11.76 5.62 -16.17
CA LYS A 198 -13.03 5.53 -15.43
C LYS A 198 -12.84 5.68 -13.92
N TRP A 199 -11.79 5.06 -13.38
CA TRP A 199 -11.52 5.07 -11.95
C TRP A 199 -10.51 6.13 -11.51
N LYS A 200 -9.99 6.95 -12.44
CA LYS A 200 -8.98 7.98 -12.20
C LYS A 200 -7.70 7.44 -11.54
N VAL A 201 -7.25 6.27 -12.00
CA VAL A 201 -6.04 5.59 -11.50
C VAL A 201 -4.88 5.79 -12.49
N LEU A 202 -3.67 6.02 -11.96
CA LEU A 202 -2.45 6.00 -12.76
C LEU A 202 -1.91 4.57 -12.84
N THR A 203 -1.65 4.09 -14.05
CA THR A 203 -1.10 2.75 -14.30
C THR A 203 0.10 2.85 -15.23
N ARG A 204 1.07 1.93 -15.06
CA ARG A 204 2.24 1.78 -15.94
C ARG A 204 1.95 0.88 -17.13
N ASP A 205 1.20 -0.19 -16.90
CA ASP A 205 0.89 -1.23 -17.87
C ASP A 205 -0.27 -0.81 -18.79
N ASN A 206 -0.17 -1.20 -20.05
CA ASN A 206 -1.30 -1.15 -20.98
C ASN A 206 -2.27 -2.32 -20.67
N LEU A 207 -3.50 -2.25 -21.17
CA LEU A 207 -4.49 -3.30 -20.89
C LEU A 207 -4.13 -4.62 -21.57
N GLU A 208 -3.70 -4.59 -22.83
CA GLU A 208 -3.39 -5.77 -23.65
C GLU A 208 -2.27 -6.62 -23.02
N ASP A 209 -1.18 -6.00 -22.55
CA ASP A 209 -0.06 -6.63 -21.85
C ASP A 209 -0.51 -7.34 -20.56
N LEU A 210 -1.51 -6.80 -19.87
CA LEU A 210 -2.08 -7.45 -18.68
C LEU A 210 -2.89 -8.67 -19.10
N LEU A 211 -3.75 -8.54 -20.12
CA LEU A 211 -4.58 -9.65 -20.60
C LEU A 211 -3.75 -10.79 -21.19
N ASP A 212 -2.66 -10.49 -21.90
CA ASP A 212 -1.76 -11.51 -22.44
C ASP A 212 -0.99 -12.26 -21.36
N ARG A 213 -0.65 -11.61 -20.24
CA ARG A 213 -0.13 -12.32 -19.05
C ARG A 213 -1.16 -13.27 -18.47
N PHE A 214 -2.44 -12.88 -18.42
CA PHE A 214 -3.50 -13.72 -17.86
C PHE A 214 -3.71 -14.99 -18.67
N LYS A 215 -3.63 -14.91 -20.00
CA LYS A 215 -3.69 -16.09 -20.88
C LYS A 215 -2.61 -17.11 -20.56
N LYS A 216 -1.41 -16.66 -20.16
CA LYS A 216 -0.30 -17.56 -19.76
C LYS A 216 -0.55 -18.26 -18.42
N TRP A 217 -1.41 -17.72 -17.57
CA TRP A 217 -1.73 -18.31 -16.26
C TRP A 217 -2.98 -19.20 -16.29
N ASP A 218 -3.81 -19.09 -17.32
CA ASP A 218 -4.96 -19.98 -17.55
C ASP A 218 -4.57 -21.32 -18.19
N ASN A 219 -3.38 -21.40 -18.80
CA ASN A 219 -2.80 -22.61 -19.40
C ASN A 219 -1.90 -23.36 -18.42
#